data_AF-A0A952C9W9-F1
#
_entry.id   AF-A0A952C9W9-F1
#
_cell.length_a   1.000
_cell.length_b   1.000
_cell.length_c   1.000
_cell.angle_alpha   90.00
_cell.angle_beta   90.00
_cell.angle_gamma   90.00
#
_symmetry.space_group_name_H-M   'P 1'
#
loop_
_entity.id
_entity.type
_entity.pdbx_description
1 polymer ?
#
loop_
_entity_poly.entity_id
_entity_poly.type
_entity_poly.pdbx_seq_one_letter_code
_entity_poly.pdbx_strand_id
1 'polypeptide(L)'
;MLTPLMGGLQQTTNYRVVLPFYVFASVSFVVATVLLLLHTDIAGIHYFNPYTLAITHVMALGWGTMIIFGASHQLLPVLVEGKLDSTPLAYLTFFSAGAGIPIL
;
A
#
# COMPACT_ATOMS: atom_id res chain seq x y z
N MET A 1 42.85 16.92 3.80
CA MET A 1 41.87 17.75 4.54
C MET A 1 40.50 17.17 4.25
N LEU A 2 39.86 16.60 5.27
CA LEU A 2 38.52 16.03 5.20
C LEU A 2 37.51 17.17 5.32
N THR A 3 36.84 17.52 4.23
CA THR A 3 35.57 18.24 4.30
C THR A 3 34.46 17.19 4.38
N PRO A 4 33.72 17.08 5.50
CA PRO A 4 32.43 16.41 5.45
C PRO A 4 31.54 17.35 4.64
N LEU A 5 31.32 17.03 3.36
CA LEU A 5 30.29 17.70 2.58
C LEU A 5 28.99 17.46 3.33
N MET A 6 28.39 18.55 3.80
CA MET A 6 27.06 18.59 4.41
C MET A 6 26.14 17.65 3.61
N GLY A 7 25.77 16.52 4.23
CA GLY A 7 24.86 15.56 3.64
C GLY A 7 23.50 16.21 3.45
N GLY A 8 23.30 16.87 2.30
CA GLY A 8 21.97 17.28 1.86
C GLY A 8 21.09 16.05 1.78
N LEU A 9 19.82 16.16 2.18
CA LEU A 9 18.84 15.08 2.07
C LEU A 9 18.81 14.58 0.61
N GLN A 10 19.46 13.45 0.33
CA GLN A 10 19.45 12.85 -0.99
C GLN A 10 18.08 12.25 -1.24
N GLN A 11 17.33 12.86 -2.17
CA GLN A 11 16.02 12.35 -2.55
C GLN A 11 16.19 11.08 -3.41
N THR A 12 15.84 9.93 -2.84
CA THR A 12 15.95 8.61 -3.47
C THR A 12 14.71 8.24 -4.30
N THR A 13 13.53 8.61 -3.82
CA THR A 13 12.24 8.36 -4.47
C THR A 13 11.39 9.64 -4.56
N ASN A 14 10.62 9.77 -5.64
CA ASN A 14 9.62 10.82 -5.77
C ASN A 14 8.34 10.42 -5.00
N TYR A 15 7.92 11.28 -4.07
CA TYR A 15 6.74 11.06 -3.22
C TYR A 15 5.46 10.82 -4.04
N ARG A 16 5.37 11.34 -5.26
CA ARG A 16 4.21 11.17 -6.16
C ARG A 16 3.98 9.71 -6.56
N VAL A 17 5.03 8.89 -6.56
CA VAL A 17 4.94 7.46 -6.87
C VAL A 17 4.39 6.68 -5.67
N VAL A 18 4.72 7.12 -4.46
CA VAL A 18 4.41 6.39 -3.22
C VAL A 18 3.05 6.81 -2.65
N LEU A 19 2.69 8.09 -2.74
CA LEU A 19 1.42 8.62 -2.24
C LEU A 19 0.18 7.84 -2.70
N PRO A 20 0.04 7.45 -3.98
CA PRO A 20 -1.12 6.68 -4.44
C PRO A 20 -1.31 5.39 -3.65
N PHE A 21 -0.23 4.66 -3.34
CA PHE A 21 -0.30 3.43 -2.55
C PHE A 21 -0.86 3.70 -1.15
N TYR A 22 -0.34 4.71 -0.46
CA TYR A 22 -0.78 5.04 0.90
C TYR A 22 -2.18 5.63 0.95
N VAL A 23 -2.58 6.45 -0.03
CA VAL A 23 -3.93 6.99 -0.13
C VAL A 23 -4.91 5.86 -0.37
N PHE A 24 -4.63 4.96 -1.33
CA PHE A 24 -5.47 3.80 -1.59
C PHE A 24 -5.59 2.92 -0.35
N ALA A 25 -4.47 2.60 0.30
CA ALA A 25 -4.46 1.80 1.52
C ALA A 25 -5.30 2.42 2.64
N SER A 26 -5.20 3.74 2.82
CA SER A 26 -5.95 4.46 3.85
C SER A 26 -7.45 4.45 3.56
N VAL A 27 -7.85 4.66 2.31
CA VAL A 27 -9.25 4.56 1.88
C VAL A 27 -9.76 3.13 2.08
N SER A 28 -9.00 2.11 1.66
CA SER A 28 -9.36 0.71 1.87
C SER A 28 -9.51 0.37 3.35
N PHE A 29 -8.64 0.87 4.22
CA PHE A 29 -8.77 0.67 5.67
C PHE A 29 -10.06 1.28 6.23
N VAL A 30 -10.39 2.51 5.84
CA VAL A 30 -11.65 3.16 6.25
C VAL A 30 -12.85 2.37 5.73
N VAL A 31 -12.84 1.93 4.48
CA VAL A 31 -13.92 1.11 3.92
C VAL A 31 -14.05 -0.23 4.66
N ALA A 32 -12.94 -0.93 4.91
CA ALA A 32 -12.95 -2.20 5.63
C ALA A 32 -13.49 -2.05 7.06
N THR A 33 -13.08 -1.01 7.77
CA THR A 33 -13.55 -0.74 9.14
C THR A 33 -15.03 -0.35 9.18
N VAL A 34 -15.51 0.46 8.23
CA VAL A 34 -16.94 0.76 8.10
C VAL A 34 -17.74 -0.50 7.80
N LEU A 35 -17.28 -1.35 6.88
CA LEU A 35 -17.96 -2.61 6.56
C LEU A 35 -18.03 -3.55 7.78
N LEU A 36 -16.95 -3.62 8.56
CA LEU A 36 -16.89 -4.41 9.80
C LEU A 36 -17.87 -3.87 10.87
N LEU A 37 -17.99 -2.54 11.01
CA LEU A 37 -18.96 -1.92 11.92
C LEU A 37 -20.42 -2.15 11.48
N LEU A 38 -20.68 -2.20 10.18
CA LEU A 38 -22.02 -2.44 9.64
C LEU A 38 -22.44 -3.93 9.71
N HIS A 39 -21.48 -4.85 9.70
CA HIS A 39 -21.72 -6.29 9.64
C HIS A 39 -21.05 -7.01 10.83
N THR A 40 -21.37 -6.61 12.06
CA THR A 40 -20.75 -7.19 13.27
C THR A 40 -21.16 -8.66 13.52
N ASP A 41 -22.27 -9.09 12.94
CA ASP A 41 -22.84 -10.44 13.04
C ASP A 41 -22.02 -11.51 12.29
N ILE A 42 -21.14 -11.10 11.37
CA ILE A 42 -20.33 -12.03 10.55
C ILE A 42 -19.34 -12.86 11.37
N ALA A 43 -18.96 -12.42 12.57
CA ALA A 43 -17.97 -13.10 13.41
C ALA A 43 -18.48 -14.44 13.97
N GLY A 44 -19.80 -14.65 14.04
CA GLY A 44 -20.40 -15.90 14.50
C GLY A 44 -20.63 -16.93 13.40
N ILE A 45 -20.46 -16.54 12.13
CA ILE A 45 -20.82 -17.34 10.97
C ILE A 45 -19.63 -18.21 10.54
N HIS A 46 -19.83 -19.53 10.46
CA HIS A 46 -18.79 -20.52 10.15
C HIS A 46 -18.78 -21.00 8.70
N TYR A 47 -19.67 -20.48 7.86
CA TYR A 47 -19.77 -20.80 6.43
C TYR A 47 -19.30 -19.64 5.56
N PHE A 48 -19.09 -19.90 4.27
CA PHE A 48 -18.67 -18.90 3.29
C PHE A 48 -19.68 -17.75 3.22
N ASN A 49 -19.28 -16.59 3.77
CA ASN A 49 -20.07 -15.38 3.76
C ASN A 49 -19.39 -14.34 2.86
N PRO A 50 -20.10 -13.79 1.85
CA PRO A 50 -19.53 -12.82 0.92
C PRO A 50 -19.05 -11.54 1.62
N TYR A 51 -19.70 -11.11 2.71
CA TYR A 51 -19.29 -9.93 3.48
C TYR A 51 -17.97 -10.16 4.20
N THR A 52 -17.80 -11.33 4.84
CA THR A 52 -16.54 -11.72 5.49
C THR A 52 -15.40 -11.76 4.48
N LEU A 53 -15.65 -12.33 3.29
CA LEU A 53 -14.68 -12.35 2.20
C LEU A 53 -14.31 -10.94 1.75
N ALA A 54 -15.29 -10.09 1.46
CA ALA A 54 -15.06 -8.72 1.01
C ALA A 54 -14.25 -7.92 2.05
N ILE A 55 -14.62 -7.99 3.32
CA ILE A 55 -13.89 -7.30 4.41
C ILE A 55 -12.45 -7.80 4.49
N THR A 56 -12.25 -9.12 4.44
CA THR A 56 -10.90 -9.72 4.49
C THR A 56 -10.06 -9.30 3.29
N HIS A 57 -10.62 -9.26 2.08
CA HIS A 57 -9.92 -8.83 0.87
C HIS A 57 -9.53 -7.35 0.94
N VAL A 58 -10.46 -6.47 1.30
CA VAL A 58 -10.18 -5.03 1.42
C VAL A 58 -9.17 -4.77 2.53
N MET A 59 -9.24 -5.49 3.65
CA MET A 59 -8.27 -5.34 4.75
C MET A 59 -6.88 -5.88 4.39
N ALA A 60 -6.79 -7.09 3.86
CA ALA A 60 -5.51 -7.72 3.56
C ALA A 60 -4.84 -7.13 2.30
N LEU A 61 -5.55 -7.12 1.17
CA LEU A 61 -5.02 -6.68 -0.12
C LEU A 61 -5.15 -5.17 -0.31
N GLY A 62 -6.31 -4.60 0.02
CA GLY A 62 -6.57 -3.16 -0.12
C GLY A 62 -5.70 -2.31 0.79
N TRP A 63 -5.70 -2.61 2.09
CA TRP A 63 -4.89 -1.90 3.07
C TRP A 63 -3.48 -2.49 3.21
N GLY A 64 -3.36 -3.72 3.72
CA GLY A 64 -2.07 -4.31 4.09
C GLY A 64 -1.05 -4.36 2.96
N THR A 65 -1.42 -4.96 1.83
CA THR A 65 -0.52 -5.09 0.66
C THR A 65 -0.15 -3.74 0.07
N MET A 66 -1.09 -2.79 -0.01
CA MET A 66 -0.79 -1.46 -0.56
C MET A 66 0.14 -0.65 0.36
N ILE A 67 0.03 -0.78 1.69
CA ILE A 67 1.03 -0.24 2.63
C ILE A 67 2.40 -0.83 2.34
N ILE A 68 2.50 -2.16 2.21
CA ILE A 68 3.76 -2.87 1.95
C ILE A 68 4.39 -2.37 0.64
N PHE A 69 3.62 -2.29 -0.45
CA PHE A 69 4.14 -1.80 -1.72
C PHE A 69 4.57 -0.33 -1.68
N GLY A 70 3.81 0.55 -1.03
CA GLY A 70 4.24 1.93 -0.83
C GLY A 70 5.57 1.99 -0.05
N ALA A 71 5.66 1.25 1.05
CA ALA A 71 6.86 1.19 1.87
C ALA A 71 8.06 0.60 1.11
N SER A 72 7.88 -0.43 0.29
CA SER A 72 8.96 -0.99 -0.53
C SER A 72 9.51 0.05 -1.52
N HIS A 73 8.65 0.82 -2.20
CA HIS A 73 9.10 1.84 -3.15
C HIS A 73 9.75 3.07 -2.49
N GLN A 74 9.49 3.31 -1.20
CA GLN A 74 10.11 4.39 -0.44
C GLN A 74 11.39 3.94 0.28
N LEU A 75 11.32 2.85 1.04
CA LEU A 75 12.37 2.43 1.96
C LEU A 75 13.46 1.61 1.30
N LEU A 76 13.16 0.82 0.25
CA LEU A 76 14.22 0.07 -0.44
C LEU A 76 15.25 0.99 -1.10
N PRO A 77 14.86 2.06 -1.84
CA PRO A 77 15.84 3.00 -2.39
C PRO A 77 16.66 3.71 -1.32
N VAL A 78 16.07 3.97 -0.14
CA VAL A 78 16.80 4.51 1.01
C VAL A 78 17.82 3.51 1.54
N LEU A 79 17.43 2.24 1.71
CA LEU A 79 18.30 1.19 2.26
C LEU A 79 19.53 0.92 1.38
N VAL A 80 19.35 0.98 0.06
CA VAL A 80 20.44 0.74 -0.91
C VAL A 80 21.18 2.02 -1.31
N GLU A 81 20.87 3.15 -0.66
CA GLU A 81 21.40 4.49 -0.97
C GLU A 81 21.28 4.88 -2.45
N GLY A 82 20.31 4.27 -3.14
CA GLY A 82 20.09 4.37 -4.57
C GLY A 82 18.86 5.19 -4.91
N LYS A 83 18.57 5.33 -6.20
CA LYS A 83 17.32 5.91 -6.69
C LYS A 83 16.36 4.80 -7.10
N LEU A 84 15.07 5.10 -7.10
CA LEU A 84 14.09 4.21 -7.73
C LEU A 84 14.43 4.05 -9.22
N ASP A 85 14.73 2.82 -9.64
CA ASP A 85 15.23 2.51 -10.98
C ASP A 85 14.21 2.86 -12.07
N SER A 86 12.96 2.38 -11.90
CA SER A 86 11.90 2.60 -12.89
C SER A 86 10.59 3.09 -12.28
N THR A 87 10.34 4.38 -12.49
CA THR A 87 9.06 5.03 -12.18
C THR A 87 7.85 4.44 -12.94
N PRO A 88 7.91 4.13 -14.26
CA PRO A 88 6.76 3.56 -14.95
C PRO A 88 6.39 2.16 -14.46
N LEU A 89 7.38 1.34 -14.09
CA LEU A 89 7.13 0.03 -13.48
C LEU A 89 6.45 0.16 -12.11
N ALA A 90 6.82 1.16 -11.30
CA ALA A 90 6.15 1.41 -10.02
C ALA A 90 4.67 1.79 -10.20
N TYR A 91 4.34 2.62 -11.19
CA TYR A 91 2.95 2.92 -11.51
C TYR A 91 2.21 1.70 -12.08
N LEU A 92 2.88 0.86 -12.89
CA LEU A 92 2.30 -0.40 -13.37
C LEU A 92 1.94 -1.32 -12.20
N THR A 93 2.82 -1.43 -11.18
CA THR A 93 2.53 -2.16 -9.94
C THR A 93 1.32 -1.59 -9.21
N PHE A 94 1.22 -0.26 -9.11
CA PHE A 94 0.06 0.38 -8.49
C PHE A 94 -1.25 0.03 -9.22
N PHE A 95 -1.27 0.18 -10.54
CA PHE A 95 -2.48 -0.06 -11.32
C PHE A 95 -2.86 -1.55 -11.37
N SER A 96 -1.88 -2.45 -11.50
CA SER A 96 -2.15 -3.89 -11.52
C SER A 96 -2.66 -4.38 -10.17
N ALA A 97 -2.04 -3.97 -9.06
CA ALA A 97 -2.50 -4.31 -7.72
C ALA A 97 -3.86 -3.66 -7.42
N GLY A 98 -3.99 -2.37 -7.69
CA GLY A 98 -5.21 -1.58 -7.46
C GLY A 98 -6.42 -2.11 -8.23
N ALA A 99 -6.23 -2.56 -9.47
CA ALA A 99 -7.31 -3.15 -10.28
C ALA A 99 -7.63 -4.59 -9.85
N GLY A 100 -6.65 -5.35 -9.36
CA GLY A 100 -6.87 -6.72 -8.88
C GLY A 100 -7.74 -6.80 -7.63
N ILE A 101 -7.63 -5.82 -6.74
CA ILE A 101 -8.36 -5.79 -5.45
C ILE A 101 -9.89 -5.82 -5.60
N PRO A 102 -10.53 -5.02 -6.48
CA PRO A 102 -11.98 -5.11 -6.70
C PRO A 102 -12.43 -6.28 -7.60
N ILE A 103 -11.49 -6.94 -8.30
CA ILE A 103 -11.79 -8.05 -9.22
C ILE A 103 -11.82 -9.41 -8.51
N LEU A 104 -11.01 -9.57 -7.45
CA LEU A 104 -10.92 -10.77 -6.60
C LEU A 104 -11.98 -10.76 -5.49
#